data_AF-A0A327IZC9-F1
#
_entry.id   AF-A0A327IZC9-F1
#
_cell.length_a   1.000
_cell.length_b   1.000
_cell.length_c   1.000
_cell.angle_alpha   90.00
_cell.angle_beta   90.00
_cell.angle_gamma   90.00
#
_symmetry.space_group_name_H-M   'P 1'
#
loop_
_entity.id
_entity.type
_entity.pdbx_description
1 polymer ?
#
loop_
_entity_poly.entity_id
_entity_poly.type
_entity_poly.pdbx_seq_one_letter_code
_entity_poly.pdbx_strand_id
1 'polypeptide(L)'
;MYSKNMFNKVPQGYEKVEFEYEKFNKKYDVYVQKSQDVNGQIEARYLFNTAFMDRFMQIAISFGVYRVQCSIFDDSMLILLSTNKDLFEMNHLFGRIDDIHQYDHLFDEFASVLSFIDVLNLASKTGL
;
A
#
# COMPACT_ATOMS: atom_id res chain seq x y z
N MET A 1 -1.32 -5.23 -7.32
CA MET A 1 -2.18 -4.04 -7.09
C MET A 1 -1.43 -2.79 -7.53
N TYR A 2 -2.10 -1.89 -8.25
CA TYR A 2 -1.48 -0.64 -8.72
C TYR A 2 -2.49 0.50 -8.64
N SER A 3 -2.05 1.74 -8.39
CA SER A 3 -2.90 2.91 -8.63
C SER A 3 -3.46 2.90 -10.06
N LYS A 4 -4.70 3.35 -10.21
CA LYS A 4 -5.36 3.46 -11.51
C LYS A 4 -4.54 4.29 -12.49
N ASN A 5 -4.72 3.99 -13.77
CA ASN A 5 -4.04 4.64 -14.89
C ASN A 5 -2.53 4.37 -14.99
N MET A 6 -1.98 3.40 -14.24
CA MET A 6 -0.61 2.91 -14.47
C MET A 6 -0.52 1.92 -15.63
N PHE A 7 -1.54 1.06 -15.80
CA PHE A 7 -1.63 0.10 -16.88
C PHE A 7 -3.03 0.16 -17.51
N ASN A 8 -3.10 0.07 -18.84
CA ASN A 8 -4.37 0.19 -19.58
C ASN A 8 -5.00 -1.18 -19.90
N LYS A 9 -4.38 -2.28 -19.46
CA LYS A 9 -4.80 -3.65 -19.78
C LYS A 9 -4.57 -4.57 -18.59
N VAL A 10 -5.43 -5.58 -18.46
CA VAL A 10 -5.23 -6.69 -17.52
C VAL A 10 -3.97 -7.46 -17.93
N PRO A 11 -3.03 -7.73 -17.01
CA PRO A 11 -1.86 -8.55 -17.30
C PRO A 11 -2.23 -9.97 -17.76
N GLN A 12 -1.44 -10.54 -18.67
CA GLN A 12 -1.66 -11.90 -19.16
C GLN A 12 -1.54 -12.91 -18.00
N GLY A 13 -2.50 -13.82 -17.89
CA GLY A 13 -2.55 -14.80 -16.80
C GLY A 13 -3.14 -14.27 -15.50
N TYR A 14 -3.64 -13.03 -15.47
CA TYR A 14 -4.29 -12.44 -14.32
C TYR A 14 -5.76 -12.10 -14.60
N GLU A 15 -6.53 -11.96 -13.54
CA GLU A 15 -7.89 -11.44 -13.55
C GLU A 15 -8.06 -10.30 -12.56
N LYS A 16 -9.00 -9.40 -12.83
CA LYS A 16 -9.25 -8.23 -11.97
C LYS A 16 -10.15 -8.63 -10.80
N VAL A 17 -9.81 -8.13 -9.61
CA VAL A 17 -10.67 -8.22 -8.43
C VAL A 17 -11.40 -6.89 -8.25
N GLU A 18 -12.72 -6.94 -8.20
CA GLU A 18 -13.56 -5.81 -7.78
C GLU A 18 -14.06 -6.08 -6.35
N PHE A 19 -13.78 -5.13 -5.45
CA PHE A 19 -14.21 -5.19 -4.05
C PHE A 19 -15.51 -4.42 -3.84
N GLU A 20 -16.19 -4.68 -2.73
CA GLU A 20 -17.37 -3.90 -2.34
C GLU A 20 -17.01 -2.48 -1.88
N TYR A 21 -15.71 -2.22 -1.64
CA TYR A 21 -15.23 -0.92 -1.16
C TYR A 21 -14.95 0.06 -2.30
N GLU A 22 -15.99 0.77 -2.73
CA GLU A 22 -15.96 1.67 -3.89
C GLU A 22 -14.84 2.73 -3.83
N LYS A 23 -14.60 3.31 -2.65
CA LYS A 23 -13.54 4.30 -2.41
C LYS A 23 -12.16 3.78 -2.83
N PHE A 24 -11.90 2.49 -2.60
CA PHE A 24 -10.66 1.83 -2.95
C PHE A 24 -10.59 1.51 -4.45
N ASN A 25 -11.65 0.94 -5.02
CA ASN A 25 -11.71 0.62 -6.46
C ASN A 25 -11.61 1.88 -7.34
N LYS A 26 -11.99 3.06 -6.83
CA LYS A 26 -11.78 4.34 -7.51
C LYS A 26 -10.31 4.73 -7.64
N LYS A 27 -9.44 4.22 -6.77
CA LYS A 27 -8.02 4.59 -6.70
C LYS A 27 -7.07 3.50 -7.20
N TYR A 28 -7.43 2.23 -7.05
CA TYR A 28 -6.54 1.10 -7.34
C TYR A 28 -7.22 0.05 -8.21
N ASP A 29 -6.40 -0.60 -9.05
CA ASP A 29 -6.75 -1.85 -9.70
C ASP A 29 -5.98 -3.00 -9.04
N VAL A 30 -6.70 -4.07 -8.70
CA VAL A 30 -6.13 -5.29 -8.10
C VAL A 30 -6.30 -6.44 -9.06
N TYR A 31 -5.24 -7.22 -9.19
CA TYR A 31 -5.18 -8.35 -10.09
C TYR A 31 -4.62 -9.55 -9.33
N VAL A 32 -5.23 -10.70 -9.56
CA VAL A 32 -4.82 -11.99 -9.00
C VAL A 32 -4.47 -12.93 -10.13
N GLN A 33 -3.51 -13.81 -9.90
CA GLN A 33 -3.13 -14.81 -10.90
C GLN A 33 -4.30 -15.78 -11.08
N LYS A 34 -4.64 -16.07 -12.33
CA LYS A 34 -5.62 -17.11 -12.65
C LYS A 34 -5.03 -18.45 -12.25
N SER A 35 -5.57 -19.05 -11.19
CA SER A 35 -5.34 -20.45 -10.85
C SER A 35 -6.48 -21.30 -11.41
N GLN A 36 -6.25 -22.61 -11.59
CA GLN A 36 -7.33 -23.54 -11.94
C GLN A 36 -8.38 -23.64 -10.82
N ASP A 37 -7.96 -23.34 -9.58
CA ASP A 37 -8.84 -23.23 -8.42
C ASP A 37 -9.27 -21.78 -8.21
N VAL A 38 -10.55 -21.56 -7.91
CA VAL A 38 -11.23 -20.26 -7.71
C VAL A 38 -10.68 -19.46 -6.49
N ASN A 39 -9.54 -19.88 -5.95
CA ASN A 39 -9.02 -19.44 -4.66
C ASN A 39 -8.51 -17.99 -4.69
N GLY A 40 -7.86 -17.56 -5.78
CA GLY A 40 -7.20 -16.24 -5.81
C GLY A 40 -8.14 -15.04 -5.61
N GLN A 41 -9.36 -15.09 -6.17
CA GLN A 41 -10.39 -14.06 -5.96
C GLN A 41 -10.90 -14.02 -4.52
N ILE A 42 -10.96 -15.19 -3.87
CA ILE A 42 -11.43 -15.35 -2.50
C ILE A 42 -10.33 -14.89 -1.54
N GLU A 43 -9.11 -15.41 -1.69
CA GLU A 43 -7.92 -15.03 -0.92
C GLU A 43 -7.67 -13.52 -0.95
N ALA A 44 -7.81 -12.88 -2.12
CA ALA A 44 -7.68 -11.43 -2.20
C ALA A 44 -8.72 -10.69 -1.35
N ARG A 45 -9.96 -11.17 -1.26
CA ARG A 45 -11.00 -10.54 -0.42
C ARG A 45 -10.78 -10.78 1.07
N TYR A 46 -10.17 -11.91 1.43
CA TYR A 46 -9.73 -12.16 2.82
C TYR A 46 -8.59 -11.22 3.21
N LEU A 47 -7.57 -11.13 2.35
CA LEU A 47 -6.36 -10.35 2.62
C LEU A 47 -6.62 -8.84 2.56
N PHE A 48 -7.36 -8.37 1.56
CA PHE A 48 -7.68 -6.97 1.36
C PHE A 48 -9.02 -6.60 2.02
N ASN A 49 -9.13 -6.78 3.33
CA ASN A 49 -10.27 -6.24 4.08
C ASN A 49 -10.25 -4.70 4.11
N THR A 50 -11.35 -4.09 4.55
CA THR A 50 -11.50 -2.62 4.57
C THR A 50 -10.45 -1.91 5.43
N ALA A 51 -10.03 -2.51 6.55
CA ALA A 51 -9.00 -1.95 7.42
C ALA A 51 -7.63 -1.93 6.72
N PHE A 52 -7.25 -3.01 6.04
CA PHE A 52 -6.04 -3.05 5.22
C PHE A 52 -6.11 -1.99 4.11
N MET A 53 -7.23 -1.93 3.37
CA MET A 53 -7.41 -0.98 2.26
C MET A 53 -7.31 0.48 2.70
N ASP A 54 -7.91 0.83 3.84
CA ASP A 54 -7.81 2.19 4.38
C ASP A 54 -6.38 2.52 4.78
N ARG A 55 -5.67 1.58 5.42
CA ARG A 55 -4.28 1.80 5.83
C ARG A 55 -3.35 1.89 4.62
N PHE A 56 -3.58 1.08 3.60
CA PHE A 56 -2.87 1.17 2.34
C PHE A 56 -3.09 2.53 1.66
N MET A 57 -4.32 3.06 1.68
CA MET A 57 -4.60 4.42 1.23
C MET A 57 -3.92 5.49 2.07
N GLN A 58 -3.79 5.29 3.38
CA GLN A 58 -3.11 6.23 4.26
C GLN A 58 -1.61 6.29 3.99
N ILE A 59 -0.96 5.18 3.60
CA ILE A 59 0.45 5.22 3.15
C ILE A 59 0.63 6.27 2.05
N ALA A 60 -0.25 6.27 1.03
CA ALA A 60 -0.13 7.24 -0.06
C ALA A 60 -0.24 8.70 0.44
N ILE A 61 -1.10 8.95 1.44
CA ILE A 61 -1.33 10.28 2.01
C ILE A 61 -0.14 10.71 2.86
N SER A 62 0.32 9.87 3.79
CA SER A 62 1.43 10.19 4.70
C SER A 62 2.73 10.49 3.97
N PHE A 63 3.04 9.72 2.93
CA PHE A 63 4.23 9.94 2.11
C PHE A 63 4.03 11.02 1.03
N GLY A 64 2.81 11.56 0.89
CA GLY A 64 2.47 12.57 -0.11
C GLY A 64 2.70 12.09 -1.54
N VAL A 65 2.42 10.81 -1.82
CA VAL A 65 2.66 10.17 -3.13
C VAL A 65 1.37 9.91 -3.88
N TYR A 66 1.40 10.13 -5.18
CA TYR A 66 0.23 9.92 -6.06
C TYR A 66 0.12 8.51 -6.60
N ARG A 67 1.24 7.77 -6.64
CA ARG A 67 1.30 6.42 -7.21
C ARG A 67 1.93 5.47 -6.20
N VAL A 68 1.14 4.46 -5.85
CA VAL A 68 1.54 3.36 -4.98
C VAL A 68 1.26 2.05 -5.70
N GLN A 69 2.19 1.12 -5.60
CA GLN A 69 2.02 -0.26 -6.06
C GLN A 69 2.20 -1.21 -4.88
N CYS A 70 1.56 -2.36 -4.97
CA CYS A 70 1.75 -3.44 -4.02
C CYS A 70 1.72 -4.77 -4.75
N SER A 71 2.66 -5.64 -4.43
CA SER A 71 2.69 -7.04 -4.84
C SER A 71 2.76 -7.92 -3.61
N ILE A 72 2.06 -9.05 -3.68
CA ILE A 72 2.05 -10.06 -2.64
C ILE A 72 2.38 -11.37 -3.31
N PHE A 73 3.37 -12.06 -2.77
CA PHE A 73 3.80 -13.37 -3.26
C PHE A 73 4.28 -14.19 -2.07
N ASP A 74 3.70 -15.37 -1.92
CA ASP A 74 3.96 -16.25 -0.78
C ASP A 74 3.72 -15.52 0.56
N ASP A 75 4.71 -15.49 1.45
CA ASP A 75 4.66 -14.82 2.75
C ASP A 75 5.08 -13.34 2.72
N SER A 76 5.34 -12.80 1.52
CA SER A 76 6.02 -11.53 1.34
C SER A 76 5.13 -10.48 0.66
N MET A 77 5.17 -9.25 1.19
CA MET A 77 4.51 -8.08 0.62
C MET A 77 5.54 -7.01 0.25
N LEU A 78 5.51 -6.57 -1.00
CA LEU A 78 6.32 -5.46 -1.51
C LEU A 78 5.42 -4.27 -1.81
N ILE A 79 5.70 -3.12 -1.18
CA ILE A 79 5.03 -1.85 -1.45
C ILE A 79 6.04 -0.90 -2.10
N LEU A 80 5.64 -0.30 -3.21
CA LEU A 80 6.45 0.68 -3.94
C LEU A 80 5.77 2.04 -3.92
N LEU A 81 6.48 3.04 -3.42
CA LEU A 81 6.07 4.45 -3.39
C LEU A 81 6.80 5.20 -4.50
N SER A 82 6.06 5.70 -5.49
CA SER A 82 6.67 6.50 -6.55
C SER A 82 6.85 7.94 -6.07
N THR A 83 8.08 8.31 -5.75
CA THR A 83 8.43 9.66 -5.31
C THR A 83 9.81 10.06 -5.83
N ASN A 84 10.01 11.36 -6.00
CA ASN A 84 11.32 11.97 -6.25
C ASN A 84 11.87 12.62 -4.97
N LYS A 85 11.18 12.45 -3.83
CA LYS A 85 11.65 12.87 -2.52
C LYS A 85 12.55 11.79 -1.96
N ASP A 86 13.61 12.21 -1.30
CA ASP A 86 14.38 11.33 -0.44
C ASP A 86 13.54 11.04 0.80
N LEU A 87 13.08 9.79 0.93
CA LEU A 87 12.29 9.33 2.06
C LEU A 87 13.23 8.89 3.19
N PHE A 88 12.78 9.03 4.43
CA PHE A 88 13.53 8.66 5.62
C PHE A 88 14.84 9.44 5.82
N GLU A 89 14.93 10.64 5.24
CA GLU A 89 16.08 11.53 5.45
C GLU A 89 15.77 12.62 6.47
N MET A 90 16.77 12.92 7.30
CA MET A 90 16.73 14.09 8.18
C MET A 90 17.26 15.31 7.42
N ASN A 91 16.41 16.33 7.30
CA ASN A 91 16.73 17.69 6.88
C ASN A 91 17.27 17.86 5.45
N HIS A 92 16.93 18.98 4.82
CA HIS A 92 17.79 19.53 3.78
C HIS A 92 19.05 20.12 4.43
N LEU A 93 20.21 20.02 3.76
CA LEU A 93 21.47 20.65 4.22
C LEU A 93 21.36 22.16 4.50
N PHE A 94 20.31 22.79 4.00
CA PHE A 94 20.00 24.22 4.17
C PHE A 94 18.99 24.52 5.29
N GLY A 95 18.48 23.48 5.96
CA GLY A 95 17.60 23.59 7.13
C GLY A 95 18.37 24.01 8.38
N ARG A 96 17.71 24.70 9.30
CA ARG A 96 18.31 25.07 10.58
C ARG A 96 18.41 23.87 11.51
N ILE A 97 19.56 23.66 12.14
CA ILE A 97 19.79 22.53 13.05
C ILE A 97 18.89 22.59 14.31
N ASP A 98 18.48 23.80 14.73
CA ASP A 98 17.70 24.05 15.94
C ASP A 98 16.17 23.96 15.73
N ASP A 99 15.71 23.73 14.49
CA ASP A 99 14.29 23.64 14.18
C ASP A 99 13.80 22.20 14.26
N ILE A 100 13.12 21.89 15.36
CA ILE A 100 12.61 20.55 15.67
C ILE A 100 11.50 20.09 14.70
N HIS A 101 10.84 21.01 13.99
CA HIS A 101 9.79 20.63 13.05
C HIS A 101 10.33 19.93 11.81
N GLN A 102 11.64 20.01 11.55
CA GLN A 102 12.25 19.27 10.45
C GLN A 102 12.24 17.74 10.69
N TYR A 103 12.01 17.30 11.94
CA TYR A 103 11.87 15.88 12.29
C TYR A 103 10.44 15.36 12.17
N ASP A 104 9.43 16.24 12.07
CA ASP A 104 8.02 15.84 12.06
C ASP A 104 7.73 14.93 10.85
N HIS A 105 8.25 15.26 9.67
CA HIS A 105 8.07 14.45 8.47
C HIS A 105 8.71 13.06 8.58
N LEU A 106 9.92 12.97 9.14
CA LEU A 106 10.58 11.68 9.34
C LEU A 106 9.79 10.82 10.33
N PHE A 107 9.30 11.42 11.42
CA PHE A 107 8.50 10.72 12.40
C PHE A 107 7.19 10.21 11.79
N ASP A 108 6.49 11.04 11.01
CA ASP A 108 5.25 10.67 10.33
C ASP A 108 5.45 9.52 9.33
N GLU A 109 6.56 9.52 8.60
CA GLU A 109 6.94 8.43 7.69
C GLU A 109 7.13 7.10 8.45
N PHE A 110 7.88 7.11 9.56
CA PHE A 110 8.05 5.92 10.40
C PHE A 110 6.74 5.46 11.05
N ALA A 111 5.96 6.39 11.62
CA ALA A 111 4.68 6.09 12.25
C ALA A 111 3.70 5.46 11.25
N SER A 112 3.75 5.91 9.99
CA SER A 112 2.91 5.36 8.92
C SER A 112 3.30 3.94 8.54
N VAL A 113 4.59 3.62 8.47
CA VAL A 113 5.07 2.25 8.24
C VAL A 113 4.68 1.33 9.40
N LEU A 114 4.93 1.74 10.64
CA LEU A 114 4.61 0.95 11.83
C LEU A 114 3.10 0.70 11.97
N SER A 115 2.28 1.73 11.77
CA SER A 115 0.82 1.60 11.80
C SER A 115 0.30 0.63 10.75
N PHE A 116 0.94 0.57 9.57
CA PHE A 116 0.57 -0.40 8.54
C PHE A 116 0.99 -1.83 8.90
N ILE A 117 2.21 -2.00 9.44
CA ILE A 117 2.71 -3.29 9.94
C ILE A 117 1.80 -3.84 11.04
N ASP A 118 1.31 -2.99 11.95
CA ASP A 118 0.40 -3.40 13.01
C ASP A 118 -0.90 -3.99 12.46
N VAL A 119 -1.44 -3.43 11.38
CA VAL A 119 -2.66 -3.95 10.73
C VAL A 119 -2.41 -5.30 10.08
N LEU A 120 -1.25 -5.48 9.43
CA LEU A 120 -0.83 -6.77 8.89
C LEU A 120 -0.68 -7.83 9.99
N ASN A 121 -0.06 -7.47 11.11
CA ASN A 121 0.13 -8.37 12.26
C ASN A 121 -1.18 -8.69 12.98
N LEU A 122 -2.14 -7.78 13.00
CA LEU A 122 -3.46 -8.04 13.58
C LEU A 122 -4.26 -9.02 12.71
N ALA A 123 -4.22 -8.87 11.38
CA ALA A 123 -4.84 -9.82 10.47
C ALA A 123 -4.28 -11.24 10.66
N SER A 124 -2.95 -11.39 10.72
CA SER A 124 -2.31 -12.70 10.92
C SER A 124 -2.63 -13.34 12.28
N LYS A 125 -2.68 -12.56 13.37
CA LYS A 125 -3.02 -13.07 14.71
C LYS A 125 -4.46 -13.54 14.87
N THR A 126 -5.37 -13.01 14.04
CA THR A 126 -6.77 -13.43 14.07
C THR A 126 -7.02 -14.75 13.35
N GLY A 127 -5.99 -15.38 12.75
CA GLY A 127 -6.17 -16.56 11.89
C GLY A 127 -7.04 -16.26 10.66
N LEU A 128 -7.09 -14.98 10.28
CA LEU A 128 -7.68 -14.47 9.05
C LEU A 128 -6.63 -14.45 7.95
#